data_AF-A0A183AZM6-F1
#
_entry.id   AF-A0A183AZM6-F1
#
_cell.length_a   1.000
_cell.length_b   1.000
_cell.length_c   1.000
_cell.angle_alpha   90.00
_cell.angle_beta   90.00
_cell.angle_gamma   90.00
#
_symmetry.space_group_name_H-M   'P 1'
#
loop_
_entity.id
_entity.type
_entity.pdbx_description
1 polymer ?
#
loop_
_entity_poly.entity_id
_entity_poly.type
_entity_poly.pdbx_seq_one_letter_code
_entity_poly.pdbx_strand_id
1 'polypeptide(L)'
;MRNTRSSMEGFAREALERSMSYDAHQSVMLNRVVYGTEDEDTNGSDEAEQFEWQVTVCCDELLFSDSNSIFLVDHAWTFEPGSIRESLEKVPGLKERMASLMDIEGNNPGELIDAIAESVWRFCRHYKVSPFDNPELLRQNPELQYLRWYVLDEVGSRIGHSDEPTARMIPFFYIPRGICYSVFWPLRDLHRDDAITVDYVEHVKDASLRPYYLLPWQPQDHSEDSVNHTYTLTDEFFGLLLIRSHLTDPRFTLTDKPEEAQILWLLEHFKEFA
;
A
#
# COMPACT_ATOMS: atom_id res chain seq x y z
N MET A 1 -7.88 -17.48 24.02
CA MET A 1 -8.83 -16.94 25.03
C MET A 1 -8.53 -15.46 25.17
N ARG A 2 -9.57 -14.60 25.02
CA ARG A 2 -9.59 -13.12 24.99
C ARG A 2 -8.86 -12.51 23.77
N ASN A 3 -9.37 -11.51 23.06
CA ASN A 3 -10.34 -10.50 23.45
C ASN A 3 -11.21 -10.04 22.27
N THR A 4 -12.52 -10.07 22.47
CA THR A 4 -13.51 -9.23 21.80
C THR A 4 -13.14 -7.76 22.01
N ARG A 5 -12.95 -6.98 20.94
CA ARG A 5 -12.98 -5.51 20.99
C ARG A 5 -14.43 -5.08 21.27
N SER A 6 -14.82 -5.17 22.54
CA SER A 6 -16.07 -4.62 23.07
C SER A 6 -15.68 -3.56 24.09
N SER A 7 -16.13 -2.32 23.82
CA SER A 7 -16.17 -1.15 24.69
C SER A 7 -14.89 -0.79 25.45
N MET A 8 -14.00 -0.02 24.81
CA MET A 8 -13.15 0.94 25.53
C MET A 8 -13.89 2.29 25.46
N GLU A 9 -14.50 2.72 26.56
CA GLU A 9 -15.22 3.99 26.66
C GLU A 9 -14.26 5.07 27.15
N GLY A 10 -13.61 5.77 26.21
CA GLY A 10 -12.75 6.91 26.53
C GLY A 10 -11.88 7.34 25.35
N PHE A 11 -12.48 7.94 24.31
CA PHE A 11 -11.74 8.46 23.15
C PHE A 11 -11.79 9.98 23.14
N ALA A 12 -10.62 10.62 23.03
CA ALA A 12 -10.53 12.04 22.68
C ALA A 12 -10.12 12.15 21.20
N ARG A 13 -10.90 12.90 20.42
CA ARG A 13 -10.55 13.27 19.04
C ARG A 13 -10.05 14.70 19.03
N GLU A 14 -8.81 14.88 18.61
CA GLU A 14 -8.26 16.21 18.36
C GLU A 14 -8.26 16.47 16.85
N ALA A 15 -9.07 17.44 16.44
CA ALA A 15 -9.12 17.92 15.07
C ALA A 15 -7.84 18.69 14.74
N LEU A 16 -7.10 18.25 13.72
CA LEU A 16 -5.91 18.96 13.30
C LEU A 16 -6.28 20.03 12.26
N GLU A 17 -6.43 21.29 12.69
CA GLU A 17 -6.49 22.45 11.80
C GLU A 17 -5.11 22.77 11.20
N ARG A 18 -4.45 21.81 10.54
CA ARG A 18 -3.35 22.18 9.64
C ARG A 18 -3.96 22.81 8.40
N SER A 19 -3.35 23.87 7.88
CA SER A 19 -3.75 24.59 6.66
C SER A 19 -3.56 23.72 5.40
N MET A 20 -4.19 22.57 5.36
CA MET A 20 -4.10 21.60 4.30
C MET A 20 -5.25 21.88 3.34
N SER A 21 -4.92 22.30 2.12
CA SER A 21 -5.89 22.44 1.05
C SER A 21 -6.05 21.08 0.39
N TYR A 22 -7.19 20.42 0.59
CA TYR A 22 -7.59 19.19 -0.09
C TYR A 22 -9.04 19.33 -0.57
N ASP A 23 -9.41 18.58 -1.61
CA ASP A 23 -10.70 18.77 -2.30
C ASP A 23 -11.89 18.57 -1.35
N ALA A 24 -11.84 17.52 -0.55
CA ALA A 24 -12.89 17.14 0.40
C ALA A 24 -12.92 17.96 1.71
N HIS A 25 -12.20 19.08 1.83
CA HIS A 25 -12.04 19.84 3.10
C HIS A 25 -13.35 20.35 3.72
N GLN A 26 -14.43 20.47 2.94
CA GLN A 26 -15.75 20.86 3.45
C GLN A 26 -16.58 19.67 3.95
N SER A 27 -16.17 18.44 3.61
CA SER A 27 -16.94 17.21 3.83
C SER A 27 -16.25 16.24 4.78
N VAL A 28 -14.93 16.19 4.78
CA VAL A 28 -14.14 15.30 5.63
C VAL A 28 -13.03 16.06 6.33
N MET A 29 -12.53 15.49 7.43
CA MET A 29 -11.41 16.05 8.20
C MET A 29 -10.51 14.94 8.74
N LEU A 30 -9.24 15.29 8.99
CA LEU A 30 -8.26 14.42 9.61
C LEU A 30 -8.27 14.64 11.14
N ASN A 31 -8.49 13.57 11.89
CA ASN A 31 -8.45 13.56 13.34
C ASN A 31 -7.32 12.70 13.86
N ARG A 32 -6.72 13.14 14.96
CA ARG A 32 -5.88 12.29 15.81
C ARG A 32 -6.76 11.72 16.92
N VAL A 33 -6.91 10.40 16.93
CA VAL A 33 -7.66 9.65 17.95
C VAL A 33 -6.66 9.18 18.99
N VAL A 34 -6.76 9.70 20.21
CA VAL A 34 -5.88 9.34 21.32
C VAL A 34 -6.58 8.32 22.22
N TYR A 35 -5.85 7.26 22.58
CA TYR A 35 -6.32 6.23 23.49
C TYR A 35 -5.80 6.51 24.90
N GLY A 36 -6.70 6.72 25.87
CA GLY A 36 -6.31 6.87 27.27
C GLY A 36 -5.97 5.51 27.89
N THR A 37 -4.86 5.42 28.63
CA THR A 37 -4.59 4.29 29.51
C THR A 37 -5.33 4.52 30.84
N GLU A 38 -6.36 3.72 31.13
CA GLU A 38 -7.09 3.77 32.41
C GLU A 38 -6.32 3.14 33.59
N ASP A 39 -4.99 3.05 33.51
CA ASP A 39 -4.18 2.47 34.59
C ASP A 39 -3.56 3.60 35.44
N GLU A 40 -4.29 4.02 36.48
CA GLU A 40 -3.84 4.97 37.53
C GLU A 40 -2.64 4.49 38.37
N ASP A 41 -2.00 3.36 38.06
CA ASP A 41 -1.00 2.72 38.94
C ASP A 41 0.26 2.20 38.22
N THR A 42 0.82 2.95 37.26
CA THR A 42 2.21 2.71 36.82
C THR A 42 3.11 3.93 36.98
N ASN A 43 4.06 3.79 37.91
CA ASN A 43 5.17 4.70 38.13
C ASN A 43 5.99 4.89 36.84
N GLY A 44 5.89 6.07 36.22
CA GLY A 44 7.01 6.74 35.54
C GLY A 44 7.79 5.95 34.50
N SER A 45 7.12 5.37 33.51
CA SER A 45 7.74 5.10 32.20
C SER A 45 7.09 5.98 31.15
N ASP A 46 7.90 6.62 30.31
CA ASP A 46 7.49 7.36 29.12
C ASP A 46 6.81 6.41 28.10
N GLU A 47 5.61 5.92 28.41
CA GLU A 47 4.79 5.22 27.42
C GLU A 47 4.29 6.27 26.43
N ALA A 48 4.80 6.19 25.20
CA ALA A 48 4.38 7.07 24.11
C ALA A 48 2.85 7.00 23.97
N GLU A 49 2.20 8.16 24.03
CA GLU A 49 0.75 8.30 23.89
C GLU A 49 0.29 7.57 22.63
N GLN A 50 -0.48 6.49 22.80
CA GLN A 50 -0.95 5.69 21.68
C GLN A 50 -2.05 6.46 20.95
N PHE A 51 -1.83 6.75 19.67
CA PHE A 51 -2.81 7.41 18.84
C PHE A 51 -2.92 6.74 17.47
N GLU A 52 -4.07 6.94 16.83
CA GLU A 52 -4.30 6.57 15.44
C GLU A 52 -4.89 7.75 14.68
N TRP A 53 -4.55 7.84 13.40
CA TRP A 53 -5.16 8.81 12.51
C TRP A 53 -6.46 8.26 11.93
N GLN A 54 -7.50 9.09 11.93
CA GLN A 54 -8.79 8.74 11.36
C GLN A 54 -9.32 9.91 10.53
N VAL A 55 -9.70 9.62 9.28
CA VAL A 55 -10.46 10.57 8.46
C VAL A 55 -11.95 10.36 8.74
N THR A 56 -12.66 11.42 9.11
CA THR A 56 -14.11 11.36 9.39
C THR A 56 -14.87 12.43 8.62
N VAL A 57 -16.18 12.26 8.50
CA VAL A 57 -17.09 13.28 7.96
C VAL A 57 -17.14 14.47 8.92
N CYS A 58 -17.01 15.68 8.38
CA CYS A 58 -17.06 16.95 9.12
C CYS A 58 -18.27 17.84 8.77
N CYS A 59 -19.00 17.52 7.70
CA CYS A 59 -20.32 18.09 7.43
C CYS A 59 -21.41 17.31 8.18
N ASP A 60 -22.66 17.80 8.16
CA ASP A 60 -23.76 17.12 8.85
C ASP A 60 -24.10 15.79 8.19
N GLU A 61 -24.19 15.79 6.85
CA GLU A 61 -24.46 14.61 6.03
C GLU A 61 -23.57 14.63 4.78
N LEU A 62 -23.02 13.47 4.43
CA LEU A 62 -22.34 13.19 3.17
C LEU A 62 -23.13 12.10 2.45
N LEU A 63 -23.94 12.51 1.47
CA LEU A 63 -24.93 11.64 0.83
C LEU A 63 -24.33 10.89 -0.36
N PHE A 64 -24.65 9.60 -0.46
CA PHE A 64 -24.31 8.76 -1.61
C PHE A 64 -24.97 9.22 -2.91
N SER A 65 -26.19 9.76 -2.79
CA SER A 65 -26.98 10.21 -3.94
C SER A 65 -26.56 11.57 -4.50
N ASP A 66 -25.73 12.34 -3.77
CA ASP A 66 -25.26 13.64 -4.23
C ASP A 66 -24.13 13.47 -5.26
N SER A 67 -24.34 14.02 -6.46
CA SER A 67 -23.36 14.02 -7.55
C SER A 67 -22.06 14.76 -7.23
N ASN A 68 -22.05 15.63 -6.21
CA ASN A 68 -20.86 16.35 -5.75
C ASN A 68 -20.09 15.61 -4.66
N SER A 69 -20.58 14.46 -4.16
CA SER A 69 -19.87 13.60 -3.20
C SER A 69 -18.76 12.78 -3.87
N ILE A 70 -17.97 13.41 -4.74
CA ILE A 70 -16.87 12.80 -5.49
C ILE A 70 -15.68 13.73 -5.35
N PHE A 71 -14.60 13.22 -4.78
CA PHE A 71 -13.47 14.06 -4.38
C PHE A 71 -12.16 13.54 -4.96
N LEU A 72 -11.28 14.48 -5.31
CA LEU A 72 -9.91 14.21 -5.74
C LEU A 72 -8.97 14.08 -4.54
N VAL A 73 -8.02 13.17 -4.68
CA VAL A 73 -6.92 12.94 -3.75
C VAL A 73 -5.63 12.94 -4.54
N ASP A 74 -4.69 13.79 -4.13
CA ASP A 74 -3.45 13.96 -4.86
C ASP A 74 -2.51 12.78 -4.65
N HIS A 75 -1.69 12.48 -5.65
CA HIS A 75 -0.56 11.56 -5.52
C HIS A 75 0.66 12.40 -5.09
N ALA A 76 0.89 12.51 -3.78
CA ALA A 76 1.98 13.28 -3.21
C ALA A 76 3.36 12.85 -3.73
N TRP A 77 3.51 11.57 -4.05
CA TRP A 77 4.73 11.03 -4.64
C TRP A 77 4.38 9.86 -5.55
N THR A 78 4.90 9.86 -6.78
CA THR A 78 4.82 8.73 -7.73
C THR A 78 6.23 8.31 -8.11
N PHE A 79 6.51 7.02 -8.10
CA PHE A 79 7.87 6.49 -8.29
C PHE A 79 7.90 5.04 -8.80
N GLU A 80 9.10 4.58 -9.14
CA GLU A 80 9.43 3.17 -9.32
C GLU A 80 10.19 2.65 -8.10
N PRO A 81 10.01 1.39 -7.66
CA PRO A 81 10.64 0.88 -6.43
C PRO A 81 12.15 1.11 -6.35
N GLY A 82 12.87 0.93 -7.46
CA GLY A 82 14.32 1.16 -7.51
C GLY A 82 14.76 2.61 -7.36
N SER A 83 13.83 3.57 -7.47
CA SER A 83 14.09 5.02 -7.43
C SER A 83 13.79 5.68 -6.08
N ILE A 84 13.39 4.92 -5.06
CA ILE A 84 13.00 5.44 -3.73
C ILE A 84 14.08 6.35 -3.15
N ARG A 85 15.30 5.83 -2.98
CA ARG A 85 16.41 6.56 -2.36
C ARG A 85 16.80 7.79 -3.18
N GLU A 86 17.00 7.59 -4.48
CA GLU A 86 17.35 8.68 -5.40
C GLU A 86 16.32 9.81 -5.36
N SER A 87 15.02 9.48 -5.32
CA SER A 87 13.95 10.47 -5.26
C SER A 87 14.01 11.26 -3.95
N LEU A 88 14.17 10.59 -2.81
CA LEU A 88 14.24 11.23 -1.49
C LEU A 88 15.48 12.12 -1.33
N GLU A 89 16.58 11.79 -2.02
CA GLU A 89 17.80 12.60 -2.02
C GLU A 89 17.70 13.81 -2.96
N LYS A 90 17.16 13.62 -4.17
CA LYS A 90 17.25 14.62 -5.25
C LYS A 90 16.04 15.52 -5.38
N VAL A 91 14.84 15.07 -4.97
CA VAL A 91 13.61 15.87 -5.08
C VAL A 91 13.49 16.79 -3.87
N PRO A 92 13.57 18.13 -4.05
CA PRO A 92 13.53 19.07 -2.93
C PRO A 92 12.23 18.95 -2.12
N GLY A 93 12.35 18.85 -0.80
CA GLY A 93 11.22 18.80 0.13
C GLY A 93 10.48 17.46 0.20
N LEU A 94 10.77 16.51 -0.70
CA LEU A 94 10.07 15.22 -0.72
C LEU A 94 10.35 14.40 0.54
N LYS A 95 11.62 14.33 0.95
CA LYS A 95 12.03 13.58 2.15
C LYS A 95 11.34 14.11 3.40
N GLU A 96 11.33 15.43 3.59
CA GLU A 96 10.70 16.08 4.74
C GLU A 96 9.17 15.87 4.73
N ARG A 97 8.55 15.94 3.54
CA ARG A 97 7.11 15.65 3.38
C ARG A 97 6.77 14.20 3.70
N MET A 98 7.54 13.23 3.17
CA MET A 98 7.30 11.81 3.41
C MET A 98 7.56 11.43 4.87
N ALA A 99 8.61 11.98 5.49
CA ALA A 99 8.86 11.82 6.92
C ALA A 99 7.66 12.30 7.75
N SER A 100 7.16 13.51 7.50
CA SER A 100 6.00 14.04 8.21
C SER A 100 4.72 13.25 7.93
N LEU A 101 4.51 12.76 6.70
CA LEU A 101 3.32 11.99 6.33
C LEU A 101 3.31 10.61 6.99
N MET A 102 4.48 10.01 7.18
CA MET A 102 4.65 8.68 7.77
C MET A 102 4.90 8.71 9.28
N ASP A 103 4.79 9.87 9.91
CA ASP A 103 5.07 10.09 11.34
C ASP A 103 6.48 9.62 11.75
N ILE A 104 7.47 9.85 10.88
CA ILE A 104 8.88 9.51 11.10
C ILE A 104 9.62 10.75 11.57
N GLU A 105 10.14 10.68 12.79
CA GLU A 105 11.01 11.71 13.35
C GLU A 105 12.49 11.35 13.14
N GLY A 106 13.31 12.35 12.88
CA GLY A 106 14.74 12.14 12.71
C GLY A 106 15.47 13.38 12.21
N ASN A 107 16.69 13.58 12.71
CA ASN A 107 17.54 14.71 12.31
C ASN A 107 18.68 14.29 11.35
N ASN A 108 18.98 12.99 11.27
CA ASN A 108 19.99 12.46 10.36
C ASN A 108 19.34 12.15 8.99
N PRO A 109 19.76 12.81 7.89
CA PRO A 109 19.17 12.59 6.57
C PRO A 109 19.25 11.15 6.06
N GLY A 110 20.34 10.42 6.36
CA GLY A 110 20.53 9.05 5.89
C GLY A 110 19.59 8.07 6.59
N GLU A 111 19.56 8.12 7.92
CA GLU A 111 18.64 7.33 8.74
C GLU A 111 17.17 7.64 8.41
N LEU A 112 16.86 8.90 8.10
CA LEU A 112 15.52 9.30 7.70
C LEU A 112 15.10 8.67 6.35
N ILE A 113 16.02 8.59 5.38
CA ILE A 113 15.76 7.92 4.10
C ILE A 113 15.54 6.43 4.31
N ASP A 114 16.33 5.79 5.17
CA ASP A 114 16.19 4.37 5.50
C ASP A 114 14.83 4.09 6.14
N ALA A 115 14.45 4.87 7.16
CA ALA A 115 13.17 4.75 7.83
C ALA A 115 11.98 4.98 6.89
N ILE A 116 12.07 5.95 5.98
CA ILE A 116 11.04 6.17 4.95
C ILE A 116 10.98 4.97 4.01
N ALA A 117 12.12 4.47 3.52
CA ALA A 117 12.16 3.33 2.60
C ALA A 117 11.62 2.04 3.22
N GLU A 118 11.77 1.85 4.53
CA GLU A 118 11.17 0.74 5.28
C GLU A 118 9.66 0.92 5.49
N SER A 119 9.21 2.16 5.72
CA SER A 119 7.80 2.45 6.06
C SER A 119 6.89 2.64 4.84
N VAL A 120 7.44 3.12 3.72
CA VAL A 120 6.69 3.60 2.55
C VAL A 120 5.72 2.56 1.99
N TRP A 121 6.05 1.27 2.11
CA TRP A 121 5.24 0.16 1.62
C TRP A 121 3.82 0.15 2.21
N ARG A 122 3.64 0.60 3.46
CA ARG A 122 2.34 0.70 4.14
C ARG A 122 1.48 1.85 3.60
N PHE A 123 2.07 2.79 2.89
CA PHE A 123 1.38 3.95 2.30
C PHE A 123 1.21 3.82 0.79
N CYS A 124 1.91 2.84 0.20
CA CYS A 124 1.93 2.65 -1.23
C CYS A 124 0.66 2.01 -1.77
N ARG A 125 0.29 2.50 -2.94
CA ARG A 125 -0.59 1.83 -3.87
C ARG A 125 0.10 1.81 -5.23
N HIS A 126 -0.49 1.10 -6.19
CA HIS A 126 0.05 1.05 -7.53
C HIS A 126 -1.02 1.12 -8.60
N TYR A 127 -0.63 1.56 -9.80
CA TYR A 127 -1.42 1.39 -11.01
C TYR A 127 -0.49 1.01 -12.17
N LYS A 128 -1.10 0.50 -13.24
CA LYS A 128 -0.42 0.20 -14.49
C LYS A 128 -0.88 1.21 -15.53
N VAL A 129 0.07 1.80 -16.27
CA VAL A 129 -0.21 2.70 -17.39
C VAL A 129 0.43 2.15 -18.64
N SER A 130 -0.24 2.27 -19.77
CA SER A 130 0.37 1.97 -21.07
C SER A 130 0.23 3.16 -22.02
N PRO A 131 1.23 3.45 -22.86
CA PRO A 131 1.10 4.37 -23.98
C PRO A 131 0.21 3.79 -25.09
N PHE A 132 -0.11 2.50 -25.04
CA PHE A 132 -0.98 1.82 -26.01
C PHE A 132 -2.39 1.68 -25.46
N ASP A 133 -3.38 2.11 -26.24
CA ASP A 133 -4.80 1.89 -25.95
C ASP A 133 -5.33 0.71 -26.79
N ASN A 134 -4.78 -0.48 -26.55
CA ASN A 134 -5.26 -1.72 -27.18
C ASN A 134 -5.29 -2.86 -26.14
N PRO A 135 -6.47 -3.16 -25.57
CA PRO A 135 -6.61 -4.16 -24.52
C PRO A 135 -6.10 -5.55 -24.91
N GLU A 136 -6.28 -5.97 -26.17
CA GLU A 136 -5.83 -7.29 -26.64
C GLU A 136 -4.30 -7.35 -26.73
N LEU A 137 -3.67 -6.28 -27.24
CA LEU A 137 -2.22 -6.16 -27.28
C LEU A 137 -1.63 -6.19 -25.86
N LEU A 138 -2.21 -5.45 -24.91
CA LEU A 138 -1.75 -5.40 -23.52
C LEU A 138 -1.96 -6.70 -22.76
N ARG A 139 -2.98 -7.48 -23.13
CA ARG A 139 -3.21 -8.81 -22.57
C ARG A 139 -2.16 -9.82 -23.07
N GLN A 140 -1.79 -9.72 -24.34
CA GLN A 140 -0.76 -10.57 -24.95
C GLN A 140 0.66 -10.16 -24.55
N ASN A 141 0.85 -8.87 -24.24
CA ASN A 141 2.15 -8.27 -23.92
C ASN A 141 2.05 -7.43 -22.64
N PRO A 142 1.90 -8.05 -21.45
CA PRO A 142 1.76 -7.33 -20.18
C PRO A 142 2.93 -6.40 -19.84
N GLU A 143 4.11 -6.65 -20.41
CA GLU A 143 5.33 -5.85 -20.28
C GLU A 143 5.23 -4.46 -20.94
N LEU A 144 4.23 -4.24 -21.82
CA LEU A 144 3.92 -2.93 -22.38
C LEU A 144 3.22 -1.99 -21.37
N GLN A 145 2.96 -2.48 -20.16
CA GLN A 145 2.40 -1.70 -19.06
C GLN A 145 3.50 -1.33 -18.06
N TYR A 146 3.59 -0.04 -17.77
CA TYR A 146 4.48 0.49 -16.75
C TYR A 146 3.79 0.44 -15.39
N LEU A 147 4.39 -0.28 -14.45
CA LEU A 147 3.98 -0.24 -13.04
C LEU A 147 4.44 1.09 -12.43
N ARG A 148 3.52 1.78 -11.79
CA ARG A 148 3.79 3.02 -11.05
C ARG A 148 3.29 2.85 -9.63
N TRP A 149 4.19 3.11 -8.68
CA TRP A 149 3.88 3.16 -7.26
C TRP A 149 3.60 4.60 -6.88
N TYR A 150 2.70 4.80 -5.93
CA TYR A 150 2.37 6.13 -5.45
C TYR A 150 1.98 6.14 -3.98
N VAL A 151 2.23 7.27 -3.34
CA VAL A 151 1.75 7.64 -2.00
C VAL A 151 0.75 8.78 -2.19
N LEU A 152 -0.39 8.68 -1.52
CA LEU A 152 -1.42 9.72 -1.54
C LEU A 152 -0.98 10.94 -0.74
N ASP A 153 -1.71 12.05 -0.87
CA ASP A 153 -1.55 13.18 0.04
C ASP A 153 -1.80 12.82 1.51
N GLU A 154 -1.59 13.78 2.37
CA GLU A 154 -1.62 13.61 3.82
C GLU A 154 -3.00 13.18 4.33
N VAL A 155 -4.10 13.52 3.64
CA VAL A 155 -5.45 13.09 4.04
C VAL A 155 -5.73 11.70 3.47
N GLY A 156 -5.49 11.51 2.17
CA GLY A 156 -5.73 10.24 1.48
C GLY A 156 -4.92 9.07 2.04
N SER A 157 -3.68 9.34 2.47
CA SER A 157 -2.80 8.36 3.12
C SER A 157 -3.28 7.91 4.50
N ARG A 158 -4.20 8.66 5.12
CA ARG A 158 -4.74 8.38 6.46
C ARG A 158 -6.15 7.79 6.42
N ILE A 159 -6.72 7.62 5.23
CA ILE A 159 -7.97 6.86 5.05
C ILE A 159 -7.67 5.37 5.29
N GLY A 160 -8.18 4.85 6.41
CA GLY A 160 -7.92 3.49 6.87
C GLY A 160 -8.64 2.39 6.08
N HIS A 161 -8.22 1.15 6.35
CA HIS A 161 -8.86 -0.04 5.80
C HIS A 161 -10.13 -0.44 6.55
N SER A 162 -11.13 -0.98 5.83
CA SER A 162 -12.20 -1.82 6.37
C SER A 162 -12.62 -2.88 5.36
N ASP A 163 -13.02 -4.07 5.85
CA ASP A 163 -13.71 -5.09 5.06
C ASP A 163 -15.17 -4.70 4.72
N GLU A 164 -15.73 -3.73 5.45
CA GLU A 164 -17.05 -3.12 5.19
C GLU A 164 -16.90 -1.61 4.95
N PRO A 165 -16.21 -1.22 3.86
CA PRO A 165 -15.77 0.16 3.66
C PRO A 165 -16.95 1.14 3.55
N THR A 166 -16.75 2.37 4.03
CA THR A 166 -17.72 3.46 3.89
C THR A 166 -17.56 4.22 2.57
N ALA A 167 -16.38 4.14 1.95
CA ALA A 167 -16.06 4.79 0.69
C ALA A 167 -15.30 3.85 -0.24
N ARG A 168 -15.26 4.20 -1.52
CA ARG A 168 -14.39 3.57 -2.51
C ARG A 168 -13.43 4.58 -3.05
N MET A 169 -12.18 4.18 -3.30
CA MET A 169 -11.14 5.04 -3.86
C MET A 169 -10.37 4.30 -4.94
N ILE A 170 -10.29 4.89 -6.14
CA ILE A 170 -9.58 4.32 -7.29
C ILE A 170 -8.62 5.34 -7.90
N PRO A 171 -7.50 4.89 -8.52
CA PRO A 171 -6.68 5.77 -9.34
C PRO A 171 -7.45 6.24 -10.58
N PHE A 172 -7.28 7.50 -10.94
CA PHE A 172 -7.87 8.17 -12.09
C PHE A 172 -6.78 8.90 -12.86
N PHE A 173 -6.52 8.45 -14.09
CA PHE A 173 -5.49 9.03 -14.94
C PHE A 173 -6.07 10.14 -15.83
N TYR A 174 -5.69 11.39 -15.55
CA TYR A 174 -6.11 12.55 -16.33
C TYR A 174 -5.19 12.74 -17.55
N ILE A 175 -5.57 12.07 -18.65
CA ILE A 175 -4.83 12.02 -19.91
C ILE A 175 -4.35 13.39 -20.40
N PRO A 176 -5.17 14.47 -20.46
CA PRO A 176 -4.74 15.74 -21.02
C PRO A 176 -3.52 16.38 -20.35
N ARG A 177 -3.25 16.05 -19.08
CA ARG A 177 -2.06 16.52 -18.35
C ARG A 177 -1.04 15.42 -18.07
N GLY A 178 -1.38 14.16 -18.33
CA GLY A 178 -0.53 13.02 -17.98
C GLY A 178 -0.31 12.87 -16.48
N ILE A 179 -1.31 13.26 -15.67
CA ILE A 179 -1.23 13.21 -14.19
C ILE A 179 -2.23 12.17 -13.69
N CYS A 180 -1.83 11.39 -12.69
CA CYS A 180 -2.72 10.49 -11.98
C CYS A 180 -3.15 11.13 -10.65
N TYR A 181 -4.44 11.04 -10.36
CA TYR A 181 -5.04 11.34 -9.06
C TYR A 181 -5.68 10.06 -8.54
N SER A 182 -6.16 10.08 -7.31
CA SER A 182 -7.21 9.15 -6.90
C SER A 182 -8.54 9.91 -6.79
N VAL A 183 -9.63 9.21 -7.05
CA VAL A 183 -10.98 9.71 -6.83
C VAL A 183 -11.62 8.85 -5.76
N PHE A 184 -12.24 9.46 -4.75
CA PHE A 184 -13.04 8.73 -3.77
C PHE A 184 -14.46 9.28 -3.64
N TRP A 185 -15.39 8.40 -3.29
CA TRP A 185 -16.80 8.70 -3.08
C TRP A 185 -17.38 7.75 -2.02
N PRO A 186 -18.44 8.17 -1.30
CA PRO A 186 -19.09 7.32 -0.32
C PRO A 186 -19.82 6.14 -1.00
N LEU A 187 -20.03 5.05 -0.27
CA LEU A 187 -20.80 3.87 -0.72
C LEU A 187 -22.21 3.81 -0.11
N ARG A 188 -22.50 4.71 0.83
CA ARG A 188 -23.73 4.86 1.59
C ARG A 188 -23.78 6.27 2.17
N ASP A 189 -24.95 6.70 2.64
CA ASP A 189 -25.05 7.97 3.35
C ASP A 189 -24.26 7.89 4.67
N LEU A 190 -23.49 8.94 4.95
CA LEU A 190 -22.66 9.08 6.14
C LEU A 190 -23.02 10.38 6.87
N HIS A 191 -22.90 10.38 8.18
CA HIS A 191 -23.16 11.54 9.02
C HIS A 191 -21.85 12.05 9.62
N ARG A 192 -21.89 13.27 10.18
CA ARG A 192 -20.80 13.81 11.00
C ARG A 192 -20.21 12.74 11.91
N ASP A 193 -18.88 12.72 12.01
CA ASP A 193 -18.08 11.78 12.82
C ASP A 193 -18.00 10.33 12.33
N ASP A 194 -18.74 9.95 11.29
CA ASP A 194 -18.56 8.66 10.62
C ASP A 194 -17.17 8.58 9.98
N ALA A 195 -16.50 7.44 10.15
CA ALA A 195 -15.18 7.20 9.58
C ALA A 195 -15.24 6.98 8.06
N ILE A 196 -14.29 7.58 7.35
CA ILE A 196 -14.03 7.28 5.94
C ILE A 196 -13.02 6.12 5.89
N THR A 197 -13.44 5.00 5.32
CA THR A 197 -12.63 3.78 5.18
C THR A 197 -12.77 3.19 3.78
N VAL A 198 -11.74 2.49 3.31
CA VAL A 198 -11.71 1.83 2.00
C VAL A 198 -11.23 0.38 2.11
N ASP A 199 -11.53 -0.46 1.12
CA ASP A 199 -10.94 -1.80 1.04
C ASP A 199 -9.56 -1.73 0.34
N TYR A 200 -8.47 -1.96 1.09
CA TYR A 200 -7.11 -1.96 0.52
C TYR A 200 -6.90 -3.13 -0.44
N VAL A 201 -7.66 -4.20 -0.28
CA VAL A 201 -7.51 -5.46 -1.02
C VAL A 201 -8.77 -5.76 -1.83
N GLU A 202 -9.50 -4.73 -2.30
CA GLU A 202 -10.72 -4.85 -3.13
C GLU A 202 -10.55 -5.79 -4.36
N HIS A 203 -9.32 -5.86 -4.87
CA HIS A 203 -8.94 -6.69 -6.02
C HIS A 203 -8.80 -8.19 -5.68
N VAL A 204 -8.62 -8.55 -4.41
CA VAL A 204 -8.48 -9.93 -3.94
C VAL A 204 -9.87 -10.56 -3.84
N LYS A 205 -10.20 -11.45 -4.80
CA LYS A 205 -11.52 -12.09 -4.89
C LYS A 205 -11.65 -13.36 -4.06
N ASP A 206 -10.53 -14.00 -3.76
CA ASP A 206 -10.50 -15.15 -2.87
C ASP A 206 -10.44 -14.68 -1.41
N ALA A 207 -11.52 -14.91 -0.67
CA ALA A 207 -11.62 -14.50 0.72
C ALA A 207 -10.55 -15.14 1.61
N SER A 208 -10.09 -16.36 1.27
CA SER A 208 -9.03 -17.05 2.03
C SER A 208 -7.67 -16.37 1.90
N LEU A 209 -7.47 -15.60 0.81
CA LEU A 209 -6.21 -14.90 0.58
C LEU A 209 -6.14 -13.55 1.28
N ARG A 210 -7.30 -12.95 1.62
CA ARG A 210 -7.36 -11.58 2.18
C ARG A 210 -6.47 -11.38 3.42
N PRO A 211 -6.44 -12.27 4.43
CA PRO A 211 -5.58 -12.11 5.60
C PRO A 211 -4.10 -11.92 5.24
N TYR A 212 -3.59 -12.69 4.28
CA TYR A 212 -2.19 -12.62 3.84
C TYR A 212 -1.87 -11.30 3.13
N TYR A 213 -2.78 -10.77 2.31
CA TYR A 213 -2.59 -9.48 1.64
C TYR A 213 -2.72 -8.28 2.60
N LEU A 214 -3.40 -8.47 3.74
CA LEU A 214 -3.59 -7.43 4.75
C LEU A 214 -2.43 -7.34 5.77
N LEU A 215 -1.51 -8.31 5.79
CA LEU A 215 -0.37 -8.35 6.71
C LEU A 215 0.42 -7.03 6.87
N PRO A 216 0.65 -6.21 5.83
CA PRO A 216 1.35 -4.92 6.01
C PRO A 216 0.63 -3.92 6.94
N TRP A 217 -0.68 -4.07 7.13
CA TRP A 217 -1.52 -3.18 7.93
C TRP A 217 -2.15 -3.85 9.14
N GLN A 218 -2.40 -5.16 9.05
CA GLN A 218 -3.00 -5.98 10.10
C GLN A 218 -2.10 -7.21 10.30
N PRO A 219 -1.05 -7.09 11.13
CA PRO A 219 -0.18 -8.21 11.44
C PRO A 219 -0.99 -9.38 11.99
N GLN A 220 -0.85 -10.54 11.36
CA GLN A 220 -1.49 -11.78 11.75
C GLN A 220 -0.44 -12.89 11.77
N ASP A 221 -0.57 -13.80 12.73
CA ASP A 221 0.27 -14.99 12.82
C ASP A 221 -0.40 -16.15 12.06
N HIS A 222 0.28 -16.62 11.02
CA HIS A 222 -0.14 -17.73 10.16
C HIS A 222 0.81 -18.93 10.29
N SER A 223 1.63 -18.99 11.34
CA SER A 223 2.64 -20.04 11.53
C SER A 223 2.06 -21.45 11.66
N GLU A 224 0.82 -21.57 12.13
CA GLU A 224 0.09 -22.84 12.29
C GLU A 224 -0.68 -23.25 11.01
N ASP A 225 -0.79 -22.36 10.02
CA ASP A 225 -1.45 -22.68 8.76
C ASP A 225 -0.61 -23.69 7.98
N SER A 226 -1.23 -24.79 7.56
CA SER A 226 -0.56 -25.78 6.72
C SER A 226 -0.09 -25.15 5.42
N VAL A 227 1.23 -25.05 5.24
CA VAL A 227 1.81 -24.59 3.99
C VAL A 227 1.63 -25.70 2.94
N ASN A 228 0.58 -25.60 2.14
CA ASN A 228 0.27 -26.53 1.05
C ASN A 228 1.15 -26.28 -0.19
N HIS A 229 2.44 -25.95 0.00
CA HIS A 229 3.41 -26.03 -1.08
C HIS A 229 4.15 -27.37 -0.97
N THR A 230 4.07 -28.18 -2.02
CA THR A 230 4.91 -29.39 -2.17
C THR A 230 6.34 -29.06 -2.59
N TYR A 231 6.67 -27.77 -2.69
CA TYR A 231 7.91 -27.29 -3.27
C TYR A 231 8.87 -26.79 -2.19
N THR A 232 10.07 -27.36 -2.13
CA THR A 232 11.18 -26.71 -1.44
C THR A 232 11.64 -25.54 -2.31
N LEU A 233 11.53 -24.31 -1.82
CA LEU A 233 11.99 -23.10 -2.51
C LEU A 233 13.52 -23.04 -2.51
N THR A 234 14.15 -23.81 -3.40
CA THR A 234 15.60 -23.79 -3.68
C THR A 234 15.91 -22.90 -4.87
N ASP A 235 17.17 -22.53 -5.07
CA ASP A 235 17.60 -21.86 -6.32
C ASP A 235 17.23 -22.69 -7.56
N GLU A 236 17.30 -24.01 -7.43
CA GLU A 236 16.86 -24.97 -8.45
C GLU A 236 15.35 -24.88 -8.72
N PHE A 237 14.51 -24.66 -7.70
CA PHE A 237 13.07 -24.44 -7.87
C PHE A 237 12.79 -23.21 -8.74
N PHE A 238 13.41 -22.07 -8.43
CA PHE A 238 13.21 -20.85 -9.22
C PHE A 238 13.75 -21.01 -10.65
N GLY A 239 14.91 -21.64 -10.82
CA GLY A 239 15.49 -21.92 -12.13
C GLY A 239 14.62 -22.83 -12.99
N LEU A 240 14.31 -24.04 -12.49
CA LEU A 240 13.62 -25.07 -13.27
C LEU A 240 12.16 -24.72 -13.57
N LEU A 241 11.46 -24.05 -12.65
CA LEU A 241 10.04 -23.78 -12.82
C LEU A 241 9.79 -22.68 -13.86
N LEU A 242 10.62 -21.62 -13.89
CA LEU A 242 10.63 -20.61 -14.96
C LEU A 242 10.99 -21.24 -16.31
N ILE A 243 12.02 -22.08 -16.37
CA ILE A 243 12.44 -22.77 -17.60
C ILE A 243 11.31 -23.65 -18.15
N ARG A 244 10.73 -24.53 -17.32
CA ARG A 244 9.67 -25.45 -17.76
C ARG A 244 8.37 -24.74 -18.13
N SER A 245 8.06 -23.62 -17.49
CA SER A 245 6.85 -22.85 -17.79
C SER A 245 6.94 -22.04 -19.07
N HIS A 246 8.15 -21.65 -19.51
CA HIS A 246 8.34 -20.77 -20.67
C HIS A 246 8.95 -21.48 -21.89
N LEU A 247 9.82 -22.48 -21.70
CA LEU A 247 10.38 -23.31 -22.78
C LEU A 247 9.48 -24.53 -23.04
N THR A 248 8.27 -24.26 -23.52
CA THR A 248 7.24 -25.28 -23.77
C THR A 248 7.19 -25.82 -25.20
N ASP A 249 7.99 -25.23 -26.12
CA ASP A 249 8.07 -25.71 -27.51
C ASP A 249 8.72 -27.11 -27.56
N PRO A 250 8.15 -28.09 -28.27
CA PRO A 250 8.61 -29.48 -28.28
C PRO A 250 10.01 -29.67 -28.87
N ARG A 251 10.61 -28.65 -29.48
CA ARG A 251 12.00 -28.68 -29.94
C ARG A 251 13.00 -28.51 -28.80
N PHE A 252 12.58 -28.02 -27.63
CA PHE A 252 13.43 -27.92 -26.46
C PHE A 252 13.34 -29.20 -25.63
N THR A 253 14.51 -29.77 -25.32
CA THR A 253 14.63 -30.91 -24.40
C THR A 253 15.52 -30.48 -23.25
N LEU A 254 14.99 -30.57 -22.03
CA LEU A 254 15.76 -30.30 -20.81
C LEU A 254 16.55 -31.56 -20.45
N THR A 255 17.85 -31.41 -20.25
CA THR A 255 18.75 -32.45 -19.76
C THR A 255 19.48 -31.94 -18.51
N ASP A 256 19.70 -32.84 -17.56
CA ASP A 256 20.48 -32.63 -16.34
C ASP A 256 21.98 -32.84 -16.55
N LYS A 257 22.38 -33.29 -17.75
CA LYS A 257 23.78 -33.56 -18.12
C LYS A 257 24.37 -32.44 -18.98
N PRO A 258 25.36 -31.68 -18.47
CA PRO A 258 25.98 -30.58 -19.20
C PRO A 258 26.56 -30.99 -20.57
N GLU A 259 27.13 -32.19 -20.66
CA GLU A 259 27.76 -32.71 -21.87
C GLU A 259 26.77 -33.05 -23.00
N GLU A 260 25.49 -33.25 -22.66
CA GLU A 260 24.41 -33.50 -23.63
C GLU A 260 23.69 -32.21 -24.05
N ALA A 261 23.93 -31.11 -23.34
CA ALA A 261 23.25 -29.84 -23.56
C ALA A 261 23.86 -29.05 -24.73
N GLN A 262 23.00 -28.61 -25.65
CA GLN A 262 23.40 -27.69 -26.73
C GLN A 262 23.56 -26.25 -26.23
N ILE A 263 22.84 -25.90 -25.16
CA ILE A 263 22.88 -24.60 -24.49
C ILE A 263 22.92 -24.89 -22.99
N LEU A 264 23.95 -24.38 -22.32
CA LEU A 264 24.08 -24.48 -20.87
C LEU A 264 23.38 -23.28 -20.22
N TRP A 265 22.41 -23.57 -19.35
CA TRP A 265 21.83 -22.58 -18.46
C TRP A 265 22.33 -22.87 -17.04
N LEU A 266 23.28 -22.06 -16.57
CA LEU A 266 23.90 -22.23 -15.27
C LEU A 266 23.24 -21.26 -14.28
N LEU A 267 22.82 -21.78 -13.12
CA LEU A 267 22.36 -20.95 -11.99
C LEU A 267 23.54 -20.35 -11.20
N GLU A 268 24.74 -20.86 -11.47
CA GLU A 268 25.99 -20.38 -10.88
C GLU A 268 26.91 -19.81 -11.98
N HIS A 269 27.81 -18.93 -11.58
CA HIS A 269 28.73 -18.29 -12.51
C HIS A 269 29.78 -19.31 -12.99
N PHE A 270 30.00 -19.44 -14.30
CA PHE A 270 31.02 -20.36 -14.85
C PHE A 270 32.48 -19.99 -14.51
N LYS A 271 32.68 -18.85 -13.85
CA LYS A 271 33.98 -18.38 -13.37
C LYS A 271 33.93 -18.31 -11.86
N GLU A 272 34.85 -19.02 -11.22
CA GLU A 272 35.22 -18.76 -9.84
C GLU A 272 35.99 -17.43 -9.83
N PHE A 273 35.32 -16.35 -9.41
CA PHE A 273 36.04 -15.14 -9.01
C PHE A 273 36.47 -15.34 -7.56
N ALA A 274 37.72 -15.76 -7.40
CA ALA A 274 38.41 -15.78 -6.10
C ALA A 274 38.70 -14.36 -5.61
#